data_AF-A0A8K0T4I3-F1
#
_entry.id   AF-A0A8K0T4I3-F1
#
_cell.length_a   1.000
_cell.length_b   1.000
_cell.length_c   1.000
_cell.angle_alpha   90.00
_cell.angle_beta   90.00
_cell.angle_gamma   90.00
#
_symmetry.space_group_name_H-M   'P 1'
#
loop_
_entity.id
_entity.type
_entity.pdbx_description
1 polymer ?
#
loop_
_entity_poly.entity_id
_entity_poly.type
_entity_poly.pdbx_seq_one_letter_code
_entity_poly.pdbx_strand_id
1 'polypeptide(L)'
;MDFKNIGKNLSDFGAQITPFASRTFQFTKEQLGQVDDKTQLPPDYIDLEKRVDALKQAHQKMVAVTSQYSNEAYDYPPNIRESFQDLGRTVSEKVTLLSSATTPAEAQAALVAPPSAKPQPKTFNHAIARASLASSQLLHQNHTGAGEDPLATALEKYALAMERVGEARLAQDAQIQSRFLAGWNTTLNTNLTFATRARKNVEKSRLSLDAVKARVKGTTFKLGGQAGQPQHDEQELNPEAQEEIEKAEDEFVTQTEEAVSVMKNVLDTPESLRNLSELIAAQMEYHKKTYEILAELAPVIEGLQTEQEASYRKTREEGA
;
A
#
# COMPACT_ATOMS: atom_id res chain seq x y z
N MET A 1 11.65 21.12 -17.51
CA MET A 1 10.68 20.26 -18.20
C MET A 1 9.32 20.93 -18.08
N ASP A 2 8.70 21.23 -19.22
CA ASP A 2 7.57 22.15 -19.36
C ASP A 2 6.24 21.61 -18.80
N PHE A 3 5.73 22.23 -17.73
CA PHE A 3 4.40 21.99 -17.14
C PHE A 3 3.24 22.67 -17.89
N LYS A 4 3.48 23.23 -19.08
CA LYS A 4 2.50 24.09 -19.79
C LYS A 4 1.55 23.34 -20.73
N ASN A 5 1.77 22.04 -20.95
CA ASN A 5 1.00 21.22 -21.91
C ASN A 5 -0.06 20.30 -21.27
N ILE A 6 -0.17 20.23 -19.94
CA ILE A 6 -1.15 19.37 -19.26
C ILE A 6 -2.54 20.04 -19.17
N GLY A 7 -2.61 21.37 -19.20
CA GLY A 7 -3.87 22.12 -19.05
C GLY A 7 -4.74 22.22 -20.31
N LYS A 8 -4.19 21.98 -21.51
CA LYS A 8 -4.93 22.12 -22.78
C LYS A 8 -5.72 20.86 -23.20
N ASN A 9 -5.41 19.70 -22.64
CA ASN A 9 -6.15 18.46 -22.93
C ASN A 9 -7.39 18.27 -22.04
N LEU A 10 -7.61 19.13 -21.04
CA LEU A 10 -8.74 19.02 -20.11
C LEU A 10 -9.98 19.80 -20.57
N SER A 11 -9.82 20.83 -21.41
CA SER A 11 -10.91 21.70 -21.86
C SER A 11 -11.66 21.20 -23.10
N ASP A 12 -11.01 20.39 -23.97
CA ASP A 12 -11.61 19.90 -25.21
C ASP A 12 -12.43 18.60 -25.03
N PHE A 13 -12.40 17.99 -23.85
CA PHE A 13 -13.04 16.68 -23.60
C PHE A 13 -14.49 16.77 -23.08
N GLY A 14 -14.95 17.96 -22.67
CA GLY A 14 -16.32 18.20 -22.19
C GLY A 14 -17.39 18.30 -23.30
N ALA A 15 -16.98 18.40 -24.57
CA ALA A 15 -17.89 18.64 -25.70
C ALA A 15 -18.25 17.38 -26.51
N GLN A 16 -17.73 16.19 -26.15
CA GLN A 16 -18.00 14.92 -26.83
C GLN A 16 -18.85 13.93 -25.99
N ILE A 17 -19.65 14.45 -25.07
CA ILE A 17 -20.69 13.70 -24.37
C ILE A 17 -21.96 13.70 -25.25
N THR A 18 -21.86 13.12 -26.45
CA THR A 18 -23.01 12.74 -27.30
C THR A 18 -23.20 11.24 -27.13
N PRO A 19 -24.44 10.69 -27.07
CA PRO A 19 -24.68 9.34 -26.56
C PRO A 19 -23.99 8.30 -27.44
N PHE A 20 -22.82 7.84 -27.01
CA PHE A 20 -22.01 6.84 -27.70
C PHE A 20 -22.69 5.47 -27.67
N ALA A 21 -23.62 5.26 -26.73
CA ALA A 21 -24.36 4.02 -26.54
C ALA A 21 -25.34 3.71 -27.68
N SER A 22 -26.03 4.71 -28.23
CA SER A 22 -27.07 4.47 -29.26
C SER A 22 -26.51 3.87 -30.55
N ARG A 23 -25.33 4.31 -30.99
CA ARG A 23 -24.69 3.81 -32.22
C ARG A 23 -24.10 2.42 -32.06
N THR A 24 -23.51 2.11 -30.90
CA THR A 24 -22.90 0.80 -30.66
C THR A 24 -23.97 -0.29 -30.45
N PHE A 25 -25.08 0.05 -29.79
CA PHE A 25 -26.24 -0.86 -29.65
C PHE A 25 -26.90 -1.19 -30.98
N GLN A 26 -26.99 -0.23 -31.89
CA GLN A 26 -27.58 -0.45 -33.21
C GLN A 26 -26.73 -1.39 -34.07
N PHE A 27 -25.39 -1.32 -33.94
CA PHE A 27 -24.47 -2.22 -34.65
C PHE A 27 -24.51 -3.66 -34.09
N THR A 28 -24.71 -3.84 -32.78
CA THR A 28 -24.86 -5.19 -32.18
C THR A 28 -26.21 -5.83 -32.49
N LYS A 29 -27.25 -5.01 -32.71
CA LYS A 29 -28.58 -5.46 -33.16
C LYS A 29 -28.55 -6.13 -34.53
N GLU A 30 -27.61 -5.76 -35.41
CA GLU A 30 -27.54 -6.26 -36.80
C GLU A 30 -26.70 -7.53 -36.97
N GLN A 31 -25.87 -7.93 -35.99
CA GLN A 31 -24.91 -9.04 -36.15
C GLN A 31 -25.28 -10.35 -35.43
N LEU A 32 -26.40 -10.40 -34.72
CA LEU A 32 -26.73 -11.48 -33.77
C LEU A 32 -28.11 -12.11 -34.01
N GLY A 33 -28.33 -12.60 -35.23
CA GLY A 33 -29.53 -13.35 -35.59
C GLY A 33 -29.63 -14.76 -34.99
N GLN A 34 -28.59 -15.28 -34.33
CA GLN A 34 -28.60 -16.63 -33.73
C GLN A 34 -27.59 -16.65 -32.58
N VAL A 35 -28.09 -16.64 -31.33
CA VAL A 35 -27.60 -17.31 -30.11
C VAL A 35 -28.18 -16.55 -28.90
N ASP A 36 -29.35 -17.03 -28.48
CA ASP A 36 -29.98 -17.00 -27.16
C ASP A 36 -30.06 -15.69 -26.36
N ASP A 37 -31.20 -14.97 -26.54
CA ASP A 37 -32.01 -14.13 -25.62
C ASP A 37 -31.35 -13.30 -24.48
N LYS A 38 -30.03 -13.23 -24.40
CA LYS A 38 -29.27 -12.54 -23.36
C LYS A 38 -28.80 -11.20 -23.91
N THR A 39 -29.19 -10.12 -23.25
CA THR A 39 -28.71 -8.78 -23.57
C THR A 39 -27.18 -8.74 -23.43
N GLN A 40 -26.50 -8.32 -24.50
CA GLN A 40 -25.04 -8.21 -24.50
C GLN A 40 -24.59 -6.85 -23.95
N LEU A 41 -23.43 -6.85 -23.29
CA LEU A 41 -22.78 -5.64 -22.84
C LEU A 41 -21.86 -5.10 -23.95
N PRO A 42 -21.74 -3.77 -24.12
CA PRO A 42 -20.84 -3.19 -25.09
C PRO A 42 -19.38 -3.66 -24.90
N PRO A 43 -18.60 -3.91 -25.97
CA PRO A 43 -17.19 -4.32 -25.86
C PRO A 43 -16.35 -3.36 -25.00
N ASP A 44 -16.51 -2.05 -25.19
CA ASP A 44 -15.78 -1.02 -24.42
C ASP A 44 -16.09 -1.08 -22.92
N TYR A 45 -17.35 -1.43 -22.56
CA TYR A 45 -17.75 -1.61 -21.18
C TYR A 45 -17.02 -2.81 -20.56
N ILE A 46 -16.99 -3.94 -21.27
CA ILE A 46 -16.30 -5.17 -20.83
C ILE A 46 -14.80 -4.90 -20.64
N ASP A 47 -14.18 -4.13 -21.53
CA ASP A 47 -12.76 -3.79 -21.39
C ASP A 47 -12.49 -2.83 -20.23
N LEU A 48 -13.40 -1.90 -19.93
CA LEU A 48 -13.34 -1.09 -18.71
C LEU A 48 -13.43 -1.97 -17.45
N GLU A 49 -14.34 -2.96 -17.43
CA GLU A 49 -14.45 -3.88 -16.30
C GLU A 49 -13.13 -4.62 -16.04
N LYS A 50 -12.51 -5.19 -17.09
CA LYS A 50 -11.22 -5.89 -16.98
C LYS A 50 -10.13 -4.97 -16.42
N ARG A 51 -10.08 -3.72 -16.88
CA ARG A 51 -9.09 -2.73 -16.41
C ARG A 51 -9.31 -2.36 -14.94
N VAL A 52 -10.56 -2.16 -14.52
CA VAL A 52 -10.90 -1.89 -13.11
C VAL A 52 -10.59 -3.09 -12.22
N ASP A 53 -10.86 -4.32 -12.68
CA ASP A 53 -10.53 -5.54 -11.95
C ASP A 53 -9.02 -5.73 -11.82
N ALA A 54 -8.26 -5.46 -12.87
CA ALA A 54 -6.80 -5.45 -12.83
C ALA A 54 -6.27 -4.40 -11.84
N LEU A 55 -6.84 -3.19 -11.85
CA LEU A 55 -6.47 -2.12 -10.92
C LEU A 55 -6.75 -2.52 -9.46
N LYS A 56 -7.89 -3.16 -9.20
CA LYS A 56 -8.24 -3.69 -7.87
C LYS A 56 -7.25 -4.74 -7.41
N GLN A 57 -6.93 -5.71 -8.27
CA GLN A 57 -5.95 -6.75 -7.95
C GLN A 57 -4.56 -6.17 -7.68
N ALA A 58 -4.14 -5.17 -8.48
CA ALA A 58 -2.88 -4.46 -8.25
C ALA A 58 -2.88 -3.78 -6.87
N HIS A 59 -3.97 -3.11 -6.50
CA HIS A 59 -4.08 -2.48 -5.19
C HIS A 59 -3.99 -3.50 -4.05
N GLN A 60 -4.73 -4.61 -4.16
CA GLN A 60 -4.74 -5.68 -3.16
C GLN A 60 -3.36 -6.33 -2.99
N LYS A 61 -2.67 -6.64 -4.10
CA LYS A 61 -1.32 -7.21 -4.07
C LYS A 61 -0.32 -6.30 -3.39
N MET A 62 -0.38 -4.99 -3.67
CA MET A 62 0.51 -4.02 -3.03
C MET A 62 0.24 -3.92 -1.52
N VAL A 63 -1.02 -3.81 -1.09
CA VAL A 63 -1.36 -3.73 0.36
C VAL A 63 -0.99 -5.00 1.11
N ALA A 64 -1.15 -6.17 0.48
CA ALA A 64 -0.84 -7.45 1.13
C ALA A 64 0.61 -7.51 1.65
N VAL A 65 1.56 -6.87 0.95
CA VAL A 65 2.96 -6.82 1.38
C VAL A 65 3.26 -5.56 2.18
N THR A 66 2.83 -4.40 1.68
CA THR A 66 3.21 -3.10 2.27
C THR A 66 2.49 -2.79 3.58
N SER A 67 1.36 -3.45 3.89
CA SER A 67 0.73 -3.34 5.21
C SER A 67 1.65 -3.78 6.35
N GLN A 68 2.70 -4.54 6.04
CA GLN A 68 3.72 -4.91 7.01
C GLN A 68 4.45 -3.70 7.61
N TYR A 69 4.53 -2.56 6.92
CA TYR A 69 5.04 -1.30 7.48
C TYR A 69 4.23 -0.77 8.68
N SER A 70 3.03 -1.31 8.92
CA SER A 70 2.24 -1.02 10.13
C SER A 70 2.62 -1.87 11.34
N ASN A 71 3.44 -2.91 11.15
CA ASN A 71 3.93 -3.77 12.22
C ASN A 71 5.35 -3.38 12.60
N GLU A 72 5.53 -2.62 13.68
CA GLU A 72 6.85 -2.12 14.09
C GLU A 72 7.95 -3.21 14.15
N ALA A 73 7.63 -4.46 14.50
CA ALA A 73 8.62 -5.53 14.62
C ALA A 73 8.83 -6.35 13.33
N TYR A 74 8.45 -5.84 12.14
CA TYR A 74 8.48 -6.64 10.91
C TYR A 74 9.87 -7.14 10.48
N ASP A 75 10.93 -6.43 10.86
CA ASP A 75 12.33 -6.77 10.58
C ASP A 75 12.99 -7.48 11.77
N TYR A 76 12.28 -7.63 12.88
CA TYR A 76 12.78 -8.25 14.11
C TYR A 76 11.90 -9.42 14.55
N PRO A 77 12.16 -10.63 14.03
CA PRO A 77 11.31 -11.78 14.28
C PRO A 77 11.34 -12.22 15.76
N PRO A 78 10.21 -12.73 16.28
CA PRO A 78 10.02 -13.00 17.71
C PRO A 78 10.78 -14.21 18.25
N ASN A 79 11.55 -14.92 17.41
CA ASN A 79 12.39 -16.04 17.82
C ASN A 79 13.66 -15.59 18.57
N ILE A 80 13.96 -14.29 18.59
CA ILE A 80 15.08 -13.71 19.33
C ILE A 80 14.58 -13.29 20.72
N ARG A 81 15.05 -13.99 21.77
CA ARG A 81 14.67 -13.68 23.16
C ARG A 81 15.46 -12.47 23.66
N GLU A 82 14.75 -11.41 24.04
CA GLU A 82 15.34 -10.25 24.74
C GLU A 82 15.06 -10.30 26.25
N SER A 83 15.98 -9.77 27.06
CA SER A 83 15.77 -9.61 28.51
C SER A 83 14.86 -8.41 28.78
N PHE A 84 13.92 -8.55 29.72
CA PHE A 84 13.01 -7.46 30.13
C PHE A 84 13.73 -6.24 30.71
N GLN A 85 14.98 -6.40 31.18
CA GLN A 85 15.81 -5.30 31.67
C GLN A 85 16.33 -4.40 30.53
N ASP A 86 16.44 -4.93 29.31
CA ASP A 86 17.01 -4.18 28.18
C ASP A 86 16.01 -3.19 27.57
N LEU A 87 14.70 -3.46 27.72
CA LEU A 87 13.58 -2.75 27.08
C LEU A 87 13.13 -1.46 27.78
N GLY A 88 13.73 -1.12 28.92
CA GLY A 88 13.25 -0.03 29.77
C GLY A 88 13.54 1.38 29.24
N ARG A 89 14.66 1.61 28.55
CA ARG A 89 15.11 2.96 28.13
C ARG A 89 15.80 2.93 26.78
N THR A 90 15.75 4.05 26.05
CA THR A 90 16.48 4.22 24.79
C THR A 90 17.99 4.14 25.01
N VAL A 91 18.75 3.75 23.98
CA VAL A 91 20.22 3.65 24.07
C VAL A 91 20.84 5.02 24.33
N SER A 92 20.30 6.06 23.69
CA SER A 92 20.76 7.44 23.87
C SER A 92 20.56 7.95 25.31
N GLU A 93 19.43 7.66 25.94
CA GLU A 93 19.19 7.98 27.35
C GLU A 93 20.18 7.25 28.25
N LYS A 94 20.42 5.95 28.02
CA LYS A 94 21.39 5.17 28.80
C LYS A 94 22.78 5.80 28.70
N VAL A 95 23.29 6.09 27.50
CA VAL A 95 24.62 6.73 27.34
C VAL A 95 24.70 8.10 28.03
N THR A 96 23.64 8.91 27.94
CA THR A 96 23.59 10.22 28.63
C THR A 96 23.65 10.07 30.16
N LEU A 97 23.01 9.05 30.70
CA LEU A 97 23.04 8.75 32.14
C LEU A 97 24.39 8.19 32.59
N LEU A 98 25.02 7.34 31.77
CA LEU A 98 26.36 6.83 32.08
C LEU A 98 27.41 7.95 32.04
N SER A 99 27.35 8.84 31.05
CA SER A 99 28.30 9.96 30.93
C SER A 99 28.16 11.02 32.03
N SER A 100 27.03 11.05 32.75
CA SER A 100 26.82 11.94 33.89
C SER A 100 27.09 11.28 35.25
N ALA A 101 27.27 9.96 35.30
CA ALA A 101 27.59 9.24 36.53
C ALA A 101 29.07 9.43 36.89
N THR A 102 29.35 9.80 38.15
CA THR A 102 30.74 10.00 38.63
C THR A 102 31.28 8.78 39.37
N THR A 103 30.42 7.83 39.73
CA THR A 103 30.80 6.57 40.37
C THR A 103 30.10 5.36 39.76
N PRO A 104 30.69 4.14 39.88
CA PRO A 104 30.02 2.91 39.43
C PRO A 104 28.67 2.66 40.11
N ALA A 105 28.53 3.06 41.37
CA ALA A 105 27.28 2.94 42.12
C ALA A 105 26.19 3.87 41.56
N GLU A 106 26.54 5.10 41.18
CA GLU A 106 25.64 6.03 40.51
C GLU A 106 25.21 5.53 39.13
N ALA A 107 26.15 4.97 38.35
CA ALA A 107 25.85 4.40 37.03
C ALA A 107 24.87 3.22 37.14
N GLN A 108 25.07 2.32 38.11
CA GLN A 108 24.18 1.19 38.36
C GLN A 108 22.79 1.67 38.80
N ALA A 109 22.71 2.64 39.72
CA ALA A 109 21.44 3.19 40.19
C ALA A 109 20.67 3.91 39.06
N ALA A 110 21.40 4.64 38.21
CA ALA A 110 20.82 5.32 37.06
C ALA A 110 20.19 4.34 36.08
N LEU A 111 20.82 3.18 35.80
CA LEU A 111 20.33 2.19 34.83
C LEU A 111 19.13 1.36 35.32
N VAL A 112 19.01 1.13 36.63
CA VAL A 112 17.97 0.27 37.22
C VAL A 112 16.74 1.06 37.68
N ALA A 113 16.84 2.40 37.74
CA ALA A 113 15.72 3.25 38.10
C ALA A 113 14.52 3.07 37.12
N PRO A 114 13.27 3.13 37.60
CA PRO A 114 12.08 2.94 36.76
C PRO A 114 12.11 3.92 35.57
N PRO A 115 11.86 3.47 34.34
CA PRO A 115 11.85 4.36 33.19
C PRO A 115 10.64 5.29 33.23
N SER A 116 10.89 6.59 33.01
CA SER A 116 9.84 7.60 32.79
C SER A 116 9.47 7.75 31.31
N ALA A 117 10.14 7.03 30.42
CA ALA A 117 10.06 7.17 28.96
C ALA A 117 9.16 6.11 28.30
N LYS A 118 8.86 6.34 27.01
CA LYS A 118 8.10 5.40 26.17
C LYS A 118 8.82 4.05 26.06
N PRO A 119 8.08 2.92 25.90
CA PRO A 119 8.69 1.62 25.66
C PRO A 119 9.67 1.69 24.49
N GLN A 120 10.83 1.04 24.63
CA GLN A 120 11.84 1.10 23.57
C GLN A 120 11.31 0.44 22.28
N PRO A 121 11.55 1.04 21.10
CA PRO A 121 11.04 0.48 19.86
C PRO A 121 11.62 -0.91 19.55
N LYS A 122 10.81 -1.72 18.88
CA LYS A 122 11.07 -3.13 18.57
C LYS A 122 11.50 -3.37 17.12
N THR A 123 12.20 -2.40 16.53
CA THR A 123 12.84 -2.61 15.23
C THR A 123 14.15 -3.38 15.41
N PHE A 124 14.62 -4.03 14.36
CA PHE A 124 15.93 -4.71 14.39
C PHE A 124 17.11 -3.77 14.71
N ASN A 125 17.10 -2.53 14.20
CA ASN A 125 18.16 -1.56 14.45
C ASN A 125 18.28 -1.19 15.94
N HIS A 126 17.14 -0.94 16.61
CA HIS A 126 17.10 -0.74 18.05
C HIS A 126 17.55 -1.98 18.85
N ALA A 127 17.28 -3.19 18.36
CA ALA A 127 17.78 -4.42 18.98
C ALA A 127 19.30 -4.53 18.88
N ILE A 128 19.89 -4.22 17.72
CA ILE A 128 21.34 -4.13 17.54
C ILE A 128 21.93 -3.07 18.47
N ALA A 129 21.28 -1.91 18.59
CA ALA A 129 21.72 -0.83 19.46
C ALA A 129 21.78 -1.29 20.92
N ARG A 130 20.73 -1.95 21.42
CA ARG A 130 20.69 -2.54 22.77
C ARG A 130 21.82 -3.54 22.99
N ALA A 131 21.97 -4.51 22.07
CA ALA A 131 22.98 -5.56 22.19
C ALA A 131 24.41 -5.00 22.20
N SER A 132 24.66 -3.99 21.35
CA SER A 132 25.96 -3.33 21.25
C SER A 132 26.30 -2.56 22.53
N LEU A 133 25.34 -1.81 23.08
CA LEU A 133 25.53 -1.09 24.34
C LEU A 133 25.76 -2.05 25.51
N ALA A 134 24.97 -3.13 25.62
CA ALA A 134 25.15 -4.13 26.67
C ALA A 134 26.52 -4.82 26.59
N SER A 135 27.00 -5.10 25.37
CA SER A 135 28.32 -5.68 25.13
C SER A 135 29.45 -4.70 25.47
N SER A 136 29.31 -3.42 25.11
CA SER A 136 30.24 -2.36 25.53
C SER A 136 30.36 -2.29 27.07
N GLN A 137 29.23 -2.27 27.77
CA GLN A 137 29.20 -2.26 29.24
C GLN A 137 29.86 -3.50 29.84
N LEU A 138 29.60 -4.68 29.28
CA LEU A 138 30.23 -5.92 29.73
C LEU A 138 31.77 -5.85 29.60
N LEU A 139 32.27 -5.31 28.49
CA LEU A 139 33.71 -5.16 28.27
C LEU A 139 34.31 -4.13 29.23
N HIS A 140 33.68 -2.97 29.42
CA HIS A 140 34.15 -1.96 30.37
C HIS A 140 34.21 -2.49 31.81
N GLN A 141 33.21 -3.25 32.25
CA GLN A 141 33.15 -3.81 33.61
C GLN A 141 34.26 -4.84 33.88
N ASN A 142 34.69 -5.56 32.85
CA ASN A 142 35.71 -6.61 32.97
C ASN A 142 37.10 -6.14 32.51
N HIS A 143 37.25 -4.89 32.06
CA HIS A 143 38.52 -4.34 31.65
C HIS A 143 39.39 -4.03 32.88
N THR A 144 40.53 -4.72 32.97
CA THR A 144 41.51 -4.57 34.07
C THR A 144 42.80 -3.89 33.62
N GLY A 145 42.89 -3.51 32.34
CA GLY A 145 44.02 -2.79 31.75
C GLY A 145 43.99 -1.29 32.06
N ALA A 146 45.09 -0.61 31.73
CA ALA A 146 45.15 0.85 31.75
C ALA A 146 44.60 1.41 30.43
N GLY A 147 43.61 2.30 30.51
CA GLY A 147 42.97 2.93 29.35
C GLY A 147 41.54 2.45 29.11
N GLU A 148 40.95 2.88 27.99
CA GLU A 148 39.66 2.39 27.52
C GLU A 148 39.85 1.16 26.63
N ASP A 149 38.90 0.22 26.69
CA ASP A 149 38.86 -0.90 25.76
C ASP A 149 38.37 -0.41 24.37
N PRO A 150 39.19 -0.52 23.31
CA PRO A 150 38.83 0.02 21.99
C PRO A 150 37.56 -0.60 21.40
N LEU A 151 37.30 -1.88 21.69
CA LEU A 151 36.11 -2.57 21.23
C LEU A 151 34.88 -2.11 22.00
N ALA A 152 35.01 -1.89 23.31
CA ALA A 152 33.94 -1.33 24.12
C ALA A 152 33.51 0.06 23.63
N THR A 153 34.49 0.94 23.35
CA THR A 153 34.26 2.28 22.80
C THR A 153 33.65 2.22 21.39
N ALA A 154 34.10 1.29 20.53
CA ALA A 154 33.53 1.06 19.20
C ALA A 154 32.06 0.63 19.27
N LEU A 155 31.74 -0.31 20.18
CA LEU A 155 30.39 -0.84 20.37
C LEU A 155 29.42 0.22 20.93
N GLU A 156 29.88 1.11 21.80
CA GLU A 156 29.07 2.24 22.29
C GLU A 156 28.71 3.20 21.15
N LYS A 157 29.69 3.57 20.31
CA LYS A 157 29.47 4.45 19.15
C LYS A 157 28.55 3.78 18.11
N TYR A 158 28.73 2.49 17.86
CA TYR A 158 27.84 1.72 16.99
C TYR A 158 26.42 1.65 17.54
N ALA A 159 26.25 1.48 18.86
CA ALA A 159 24.95 1.48 19.50
C ALA A 159 24.18 2.78 19.24
N LEU A 160 24.84 3.94 19.43
CA LEU A 160 24.25 5.25 19.17
C LEU A 160 23.88 5.46 17.69
N ALA A 161 24.72 5.00 16.77
CA ALA A 161 24.44 5.07 15.35
C ALA A 161 23.21 4.22 14.98
N MET A 162 23.13 2.99 15.50
CA MET A 162 22.01 2.09 15.22
C MET A 162 20.70 2.54 15.86
N GLU A 163 20.73 3.23 16.99
CA GLU A 163 19.56 3.93 17.55
C GLU A 163 19.04 4.98 16.54
N ARG A 164 19.94 5.83 16.00
CA ARG A 164 19.58 6.85 14.99
C ARG A 164 19.02 6.22 13.70
N VAL A 165 19.56 5.09 13.26
CA VAL A 165 19.04 4.34 12.10
C VAL A 165 17.66 3.76 12.42
N GLY A 166 17.45 3.27 13.63
CA GLY A 166 16.15 2.82 14.13
C GLY A 166 15.10 3.93 14.09
N GLU A 167 15.43 5.13 14.57
CA GLU A 167 14.53 6.29 14.53
C GLU A 167 14.18 6.70 13.09
N ALA A 168 15.17 6.71 12.19
CA ALA A 168 14.94 6.97 10.76
C ALA A 168 13.98 5.92 10.14
N ARG A 169 14.06 4.66 10.58
CA ARG A 169 13.15 3.59 10.16
C ARG A 169 11.73 3.84 10.65
N LEU A 170 11.53 4.22 11.92
CA LEU A 170 10.20 4.56 12.45
C LEU A 170 9.58 5.75 11.70
N ALA A 171 10.39 6.75 11.34
CA ALA A 171 9.94 7.88 10.53
C ALA A 171 9.48 7.43 9.13
N GLN A 172 10.25 6.55 8.46
CA GLN A 172 9.85 5.94 7.18
C GLN A 172 8.48 5.26 7.29
N ASP A 173 8.32 4.38 8.27
CA ASP A 173 7.10 3.61 8.45
C ASP A 173 5.90 4.53 8.69
N ALA A 174 6.06 5.57 9.51
CA ALA A 174 5.02 6.56 9.76
C ALA A 174 4.62 7.33 8.48
N GLN A 175 5.58 7.70 7.64
CA GLN A 175 5.31 8.33 6.34
C GLN A 175 4.60 7.36 5.39
N ILE A 176 5.04 6.11 5.29
CA ILE A 176 4.42 5.10 4.44
C ILE A 176 2.98 4.82 4.88
N GLN A 177 2.75 4.68 6.19
CA GLN A 177 1.40 4.46 6.73
C GLN A 177 0.46 5.63 6.40
N SER A 178 0.89 6.86 6.68
CA SER A 178 0.05 8.04 6.55
C SER A 178 -0.16 8.50 5.10
N ARG A 179 0.82 8.33 4.21
CA ARG A 179 0.78 8.90 2.86
C ARG A 179 0.56 7.87 1.75
N PHE A 180 1.13 6.67 1.89
CA PHE A 180 0.93 5.59 0.92
C PHE A 180 -0.25 4.70 1.30
N LEU A 181 -0.19 4.02 2.44
CA LEU A 181 -1.18 3.01 2.83
C LEU A 181 -2.58 3.63 3.01
N ALA A 182 -2.68 4.83 3.59
CA ALA A 182 -3.95 5.52 3.75
C ALA A 182 -4.63 5.78 2.39
N GLY A 183 -3.97 6.49 1.47
CA GLY A 183 -4.53 6.82 0.15
C GLY A 183 -4.78 5.59 -0.72
N TRP A 184 -3.92 4.58 -0.61
CA TRP A 184 -4.06 3.33 -1.33
C TRP A 184 -5.27 2.52 -0.84
N ASN A 185 -5.50 2.48 0.47
CA ASN A 185 -6.70 1.87 1.06
C ASN A 185 -7.97 2.66 0.73
N THR A 186 -7.93 4.00 0.67
CA THR A 186 -9.07 4.81 0.23
C THR A 186 -9.48 4.44 -1.20
N THR A 187 -8.52 4.30 -2.11
CA THR A 187 -8.81 3.88 -3.49
C THR A 187 -9.44 2.48 -3.53
N LEU A 188 -8.92 1.55 -2.74
CA LEU A 188 -9.43 0.17 -2.67
C LEU A 188 -10.83 0.08 -2.05
N ASN A 189 -11.06 0.75 -0.92
CA ASN A 189 -12.28 0.58 -0.12
C ASN A 189 -13.41 1.54 -0.52
N THR A 190 -13.10 2.63 -1.22
CA THR A 190 -14.09 3.63 -1.63
C THR A 190 -14.26 3.63 -3.15
N ASN A 191 -13.25 4.06 -3.89
CA ASN A 191 -13.35 4.28 -5.34
C ASN A 191 -13.68 2.98 -6.09
N LEU A 192 -12.93 1.91 -5.81
CA LEU A 192 -13.16 0.59 -6.43
C LEU A 192 -14.45 -0.08 -5.94
N THR A 193 -14.91 0.25 -4.72
CA THR A 193 -16.23 -0.18 -4.22
C THR A 193 -17.37 0.50 -4.98
N PHE A 194 -17.25 1.78 -5.33
CA PHE A 194 -18.24 2.47 -6.17
C PHE A 194 -18.33 1.84 -7.55
N ALA A 195 -17.20 1.56 -8.21
CA ALA A 195 -17.19 0.84 -9.49
C ALA A 195 -17.83 -0.56 -9.36
N THR A 196 -17.52 -1.29 -8.29
CA THR A 196 -18.14 -2.60 -8.03
C THR A 196 -19.67 -2.51 -7.87
N ARG A 197 -20.18 -1.47 -7.19
CA ARG A 197 -21.62 -1.26 -7.03
C ARG A 197 -22.29 -0.89 -8.36
N ALA A 198 -21.70 0.01 -9.13
CA ALA A 198 -22.24 0.41 -10.43
C ALA A 198 -22.36 -0.79 -11.38
N ARG A 199 -21.32 -1.64 -11.45
CA ARG A 199 -21.36 -2.90 -12.24
C ARG A 199 -22.46 -3.86 -11.80
N LYS A 200 -22.71 -3.97 -10.49
CA LYS A 200 -23.85 -4.78 -9.98
C LYS A 200 -25.20 -4.23 -10.43
N ASN A 201 -25.35 -2.92 -10.52
CA ASN A 201 -26.60 -2.31 -11.01
C ASN A 201 -26.79 -2.53 -12.50
N VAL A 202 -25.71 -2.51 -13.31
CA VAL A 202 -25.75 -2.88 -14.73
C VAL A 202 -26.19 -4.34 -14.89
N GLU A 203 -25.60 -5.27 -14.14
CA GLU A 203 -26.02 -6.68 -14.21
C GLU A 203 -27.48 -6.86 -13.80
N LYS A 204 -27.93 -6.15 -12.75
CA LYS A 204 -29.32 -6.20 -12.30
C LYS A 204 -30.29 -5.67 -13.38
N SER A 205 -30.01 -4.51 -13.97
CA SER A 205 -30.85 -3.91 -15.01
C SER A 205 -30.84 -4.75 -16.29
N ARG A 206 -29.70 -5.35 -16.66
CA ARG A 206 -29.62 -6.33 -17.76
C ARG A 206 -30.54 -7.52 -17.52
N LEU A 207 -30.47 -8.14 -16.35
CA LEU A 207 -31.34 -9.27 -15.98
C LEU A 207 -32.81 -8.89 -15.96
N SER A 208 -33.14 -7.68 -15.50
CA SER A 208 -34.50 -7.14 -15.56
C SER A 208 -35.00 -6.97 -16.99
N LEU A 209 -34.18 -6.43 -17.89
CA LEU A 209 -34.49 -6.30 -19.31
C LEU A 209 -34.70 -7.67 -19.98
N ASP A 210 -33.81 -8.63 -19.71
CA ASP A 210 -33.93 -10.02 -20.20
C ASP A 210 -35.24 -10.66 -19.71
N ALA A 211 -35.60 -10.46 -18.44
CA ALA A 211 -36.84 -10.97 -17.86
C ALA A 211 -38.09 -10.34 -18.47
N VAL A 212 -38.10 -9.02 -18.71
CA VAL A 212 -39.22 -8.32 -19.36
C VAL A 212 -39.37 -8.80 -20.79
N LYS A 213 -38.27 -8.91 -21.56
CA LYS A 213 -38.28 -9.45 -22.94
C LYS A 213 -38.83 -10.88 -22.99
N ALA A 214 -38.38 -11.75 -22.08
CA ALA A 214 -38.85 -13.12 -21.98
C ALA A 214 -40.34 -13.19 -21.59
N ARG A 215 -40.78 -12.35 -20.65
CA ARG A 215 -42.20 -12.26 -20.24
C ARG A 215 -43.06 -11.86 -21.43
N VAL A 216 -42.72 -10.76 -22.11
CA VAL A 216 -43.48 -10.23 -23.24
C VAL A 216 -43.60 -11.26 -24.35
N LYS A 217 -42.48 -11.90 -24.77
CA LYS A 217 -42.48 -13.02 -25.73
C LYS A 217 -43.31 -14.22 -25.25
N GLY A 218 -43.25 -14.56 -23.97
CA GLY A 218 -43.99 -15.67 -23.37
C GLY A 218 -45.50 -15.44 -23.29
N THR A 219 -45.94 -14.21 -23.04
CA THR A 219 -47.36 -13.79 -23.16
C THR A 219 -47.85 -13.83 -24.60
N THR A 220 -46.99 -13.59 -25.59
CA THR A 220 -47.34 -13.75 -27.01
C THR A 220 -47.55 -15.24 -27.38
N PHE A 221 -46.94 -16.18 -26.65
CA PHE A 221 -46.97 -17.61 -27.00
C PHE A 221 -48.17 -18.40 -26.44
N LYS A 222 -49.04 -17.82 -25.60
CA LYS A 222 -50.21 -18.56 -25.07
C LYS A 222 -51.48 -17.71 -24.91
N LEU A 223 -52.27 -17.63 -25.99
CA LEU A 223 -53.72 -17.78 -25.90
C LEU A 223 -54.28 -18.23 -27.26
N GLY A 224 -54.47 -19.55 -27.44
CA GLY A 224 -55.10 -20.07 -28.66
C GLY A 224 -54.84 -21.55 -28.90
N GLY A 225 -55.40 -22.41 -28.06
CA GLY A 225 -55.58 -23.81 -28.43
C GLY A 225 -56.65 -23.93 -29.52
N GLN A 226 -56.27 -23.77 -30.78
CA GLN A 226 -56.97 -24.36 -31.92
C GLN A 226 -56.01 -24.45 -33.12
N ALA A 227 -55.78 -25.68 -33.56
CA ALA A 227 -54.96 -26.00 -34.72
C ALA A 227 -55.60 -25.42 -35.99
N GLY A 228 -54.92 -24.51 -36.68
CA GLY A 228 -55.38 -23.98 -37.96
C GLY A 228 -54.40 -22.98 -38.60
N GLN A 229 -53.58 -23.50 -39.52
CA GLN A 229 -52.86 -22.83 -40.62
C GLN A 229 -51.75 -21.78 -40.32
N PRO A 230 -50.66 -21.75 -41.13
CA PRO A 230 -49.57 -20.79 -41.00
C PRO A 230 -49.97 -19.49 -41.71
N GLN A 231 -50.43 -18.50 -40.94
CA GLN A 231 -50.72 -17.17 -41.46
C GLN A 231 -49.73 -16.15 -40.91
N HIS A 232 -49.25 -15.33 -41.82
CA HIS A 232 -48.10 -14.46 -41.77
C HIS A 232 -48.42 -13.16 -40.99
N ASP A 233 -49.02 -13.27 -39.81
CA ASP A 233 -49.36 -12.11 -38.99
C ASP A 233 -48.18 -11.78 -38.08
N GLU A 234 -47.48 -10.70 -38.41
CA GLU A 234 -46.70 -9.92 -37.47
C GLU A 234 -47.55 -9.71 -36.22
N GLN A 235 -47.28 -10.46 -35.14
CA GLN A 235 -47.86 -10.20 -33.84
C GLN A 235 -47.41 -8.80 -33.41
N GLU A 236 -48.24 -7.79 -33.71
CA GLU A 236 -48.12 -6.46 -33.15
C GLU A 236 -48.12 -6.60 -31.63
N LEU A 237 -46.95 -6.40 -31.02
CA LEU A 237 -46.80 -6.33 -29.57
C LEU A 237 -47.81 -5.32 -29.03
N ASN A 238 -48.62 -5.70 -28.01
CA ASN A 238 -49.54 -4.78 -27.34
C ASN A 238 -48.75 -3.51 -26.93
N PRO A 239 -49.23 -2.28 -27.20
CA PRO A 239 -48.53 -1.04 -26.84
C PRO A 239 -48.03 -1.00 -25.38
N GLU A 240 -48.79 -1.56 -24.44
CA GLU A 240 -48.37 -1.67 -23.03
C GLU A 240 -47.11 -2.53 -22.84
N ALA A 241 -46.96 -3.62 -23.63
CA ALA A 241 -45.79 -4.49 -23.58
C ALA A 241 -44.57 -3.87 -24.27
N GLN A 242 -44.78 -3.00 -25.26
CA GLN A 242 -43.71 -2.21 -25.86
C GLN A 242 -43.18 -1.16 -24.88
N GLU A 243 -44.07 -0.45 -24.19
CA GLU A 243 -43.71 0.55 -23.17
C GLU A 243 -42.90 -0.05 -22.01
N GLU A 244 -43.26 -1.25 -21.54
CA GLU A 244 -42.50 -1.95 -20.51
C GLU A 244 -41.08 -2.34 -20.95
N ILE A 245 -40.90 -2.75 -22.21
CA ILE A 245 -39.57 -3.04 -22.77
C ILE A 245 -38.75 -1.74 -22.88
N GLU A 246 -39.33 -0.68 -23.44
CA GLU A 246 -38.66 0.63 -23.61
C GLU A 246 -38.15 1.16 -22.27
N LYS A 247 -38.98 1.12 -21.23
CA LYS A 247 -38.59 1.53 -19.88
C LYS A 247 -37.44 0.71 -19.30
N ALA A 248 -37.44 -0.61 -19.52
CA ALA A 248 -36.36 -1.48 -19.06
C ALA A 248 -35.06 -1.27 -19.86
N GLU A 249 -35.16 -0.94 -21.15
CA GLU A 249 -34.02 -0.57 -21.99
C GLU A 249 -33.41 0.75 -21.55
N ASP A 250 -34.22 1.77 -21.28
CA ASP A 250 -33.77 3.07 -20.77
C ASP A 250 -33.04 2.94 -19.43
N GLU A 251 -33.57 2.13 -18.50
CA GLU A 251 -32.92 1.88 -17.21
C GLU A 251 -31.57 1.18 -17.40
N PHE A 252 -31.49 0.18 -18.27
CA PHE A 252 -30.24 -0.52 -18.57
C PHE A 252 -29.20 0.39 -19.23
N VAL A 253 -29.60 1.24 -20.17
CA VAL A 253 -28.72 2.25 -20.79
C VAL A 253 -28.21 3.22 -19.72
N THR A 254 -29.12 3.75 -18.90
CA THR A 254 -28.77 4.69 -17.82
C THR A 254 -27.75 4.10 -16.85
N GLN A 255 -27.98 2.87 -16.37
CA GLN A 255 -27.06 2.20 -15.44
C GLN A 255 -25.70 1.90 -16.11
N THR A 256 -25.70 1.57 -17.40
CA THR A 256 -24.47 1.32 -18.14
C THR A 256 -23.65 2.60 -18.31
N GLU A 257 -24.28 3.72 -18.64
CA GLU A 257 -23.62 5.02 -18.75
C GLU A 257 -23.04 5.51 -17.42
N GLU A 258 -23.79 5.35 -16.32
CA GLU A 258 -23.31 5.66 -14.97
C GLU A 258 -22.09 4.81 -14.61
N ALA A 259 -22.16 3.50 -14.85
CA ALA A 259 -21.05 2.60 -14.57
C ALA A 259 -19.80 2.91 -15.41
N VAL A 260 -19.95 3.25 -16.69
CA VAL A 260 -18.83 3.71 -17.53
C VAL A 260 -18.19 4.96 -16.93
N SER A 261 -18.99 5.95 -16.52
CA SER A 261 -18.50 7.18 -15.92
C SER A 261 -17.70 6.91 -14.65
N VAL A 262 -18.24 6.10 -13.73
CA VAL A 262 -17.57 5.73 -12.48
C VAL A 262 -16.28 4.96 -12.76
N MET A 263 -16.30 3.96 -13.65
CA MET A 263 -15.12 3.15 -13.96
C MET A 263 -14.00 3.98 -14.60
N LYS A 264 -14.32 4.91 -15.50
CA LYS A 264 -13.33 5.83 -16.07
C LYS A 264 -12.72 6.73 -15.01
N ASN A 265 -13.54 7.34 -14.15
CA ASN A 265 -13.05 8.18 -13.05
C ASN A 265 -12.08 7.43 -12.11
N VAL A 266 -12.38 6.16 -11.80
CA VAL A 266 -11.51 5.31 -11.00
C VAL A 266 -10.18 4.99 -11.69
N LEU A 267 -10.17 4.86 -13.02
CA LEU A 267 -8.97 4.56 -13.80
C LEU A 267 -8.10 5.80 -14.09
N ASP A 268 -8.72 6.97 -14.25
CA ASP A 268 -8.06 8.20 -14.69
C ASP A 268 -7.55 9.04 -13.51
N THR A 269 -7.88 8.65 -12.27
CA THR A 269 -7.40 9.34 -11.08
C THR A 269 -5.87 9.24 -10.92
N PRO A 270 -5.15 10.35 -10.69
CA PRO A 270 -3.70 10.33 -10.51
C PRO A 270 -3.27 9.80 -9.12
N GLU A 271 -4.23 9.50 -8.25
CA GLU A 271 -3.99 9.17 -6.84
C GLU A 271 -3.05 7.98 -6.64
N SER A 272 -3.21 6.90 -7.40
CA SER A 272 -2.32 5.72 -7.27
C SER A 272 -0.86 6.07 -7.60
N LEU A 273 -0.61 6.90 -8.62
CA LEU A 273 0.75 7.34 -8.96
C LEU A 273 1.31 8.28 -7.89
N ARG A 274 0.49 9.19 -7.37
CA ARG A 274 0.89 10.07 -6.27
C ARG A 274 1.29 9.27 -5.03
N ASN A 275 0.46 8.30 -4.62
CA ASN A 275 0.74 7.44 -3.48
C ASN A 275 2.05 6.67 -3.69
N LEU A 276 2.28 6.12 -4.89
CA LEU A 276 3.54 5.42 -5.20
C LEU A 276 4.76 6.35 -5.10
N SER A 277 4.63 7.60 -5.52
CA SER A 277 5.68 8.61 -5.35
C SER A 277 6.00 8.87 -3.88
N GLU A 278 4.99 8.93 -3.01
CA GLU A 278 5.19 9.10 -1.56
C GLU A 278 5.89 7.89 -0.93
N LEU A 279 5.58 6.67 -1.37
CA LEU A 279 6.29 5.45 -0.94
C LEU A 279 7.78 5.54 -1.30
N ILE A 280 8.09 5.89 -2.55
CA ILE A 280 9.47 6.03 -3.03
C ILE A 280 10.20 7.12 -2.24
N ALA A 281 9.57 8.26 -2.02
CA ALA A 281 10.15 9.37 -1.27
C ALA A 281 10.53 8.96 0.17
N ALA A 282 9.62 8.28 0.87
CA ALA A 282 9.88 7.80 2.23
C ALA A 282 11.06 6.81 2.28
N GLN A 283 11.11 5.87 1.33
CA GLN A 283 12.22 4.90 1.21
C GLN A 283 13.55 5.59 0.90
N MET A 284 13.55 6.55 -0.03
CA MET A 284 14.75 7.33 -0.37
C MET A 284 15.28 8.11 0.83
N GLU A 285 14.40 8.76 1.59
CA GLU A 285 14.76 9.52 2.78
C GLU A 285 15.44 8.63 3.82
N TYR A 286 14.85 7.47 4.11
CA TYR A 286 15.43 6.49 5.05
C TYR A 286 16.80 5.98 4.61
N HIS A 287 16.93 5.54 3.36
CA HIS A 287 18.19 4.99 2.86
C HIS A 287 19.29 6.05 2.85
N LYS A 288 18.96 7.28 2.45
CA LYS A 288 19.89 8.41 2.51
C LYS A 288 20.32 8.69 3.95
N LYS A 289 19.38 8.74 4.89
CA LYS A 289 19.68 9.01 6.31
C LYS A 289 20.56 7.91 6.92
N THR A 290 20.29 6.66 6.58
CA THR A 290 21.09 5.50 7.02
C THR A 290 22.52 5.59 6.49
N TYR A 291 22.68 5.93 5.21
CA TYR A 291 24.00 6.15 4.62
C TYR A 291 24.77 7.26 5.35
N GLU A 292 24.14 8.42 5.58
CA GLU A 292 24.76 9.54 6.29
C GLU A 292 25.24 9.13 7.69
N ILE A 293 24.43 8.40 8.46
CA ILE A 293 24.76 7.94 9.81
C ILE A 293 25.94 6.96 9.79
N LEU A 294 25.92 5.98 8.89
CA LEU A 294 26.99 4.96 8.83
C LEU A 294 28.29 5.52 8.24
N ALA A 295 28.19 6.44 7.28
CA ALA A 295 29.34 7.13 6.73
C ALA A 295 30.02 8.05 7.75
N GLU A 296 29.26 8.63 8.69
CA GLU A 296 29.80 9.37 9.84
C GLU A 296 30.54 8.44 10.82
N LEU A 297 30.00 7.24 11.07
CA LEU A 297 30.58 6.27 12.01
C LEU A 297 31.83 5.56 11.47
N ALA A 298 31.82 5.17 10.19
CA ALA A 298 32.86 4.35 9.57
C ALA A 298 34.30 4.82 9.87
N PRO A 299 34.70 6.10 9.62
CA PRO A 299 36.07 6.55 9.87
C PRO A 299 36.44 6.51 11.36
N VAL A 300 35.47 6.62 12.27
CA VAL A 300 35.71 6.53 13.71
C VAL A 300 36.11 5.10 14.10
N ILE A 301 35.44 4.10 13.53
CA ILE A 301 35.76 2.69 13.77
C ILE A 301 37.10 2.32 13.12
N GLU A 302 37.36 2.79 11.90
CA GLU A 302 38.65 2.60 11.21
C GLU A 302 39.83 3.21 12.00
N GLY A 303 39.62 4.37 12.61
CA GLY A 303 40.60 4.99 13.51
C GLY A 303 40.92 4.09 14.71
N LEU A 304 39.89 3.64 15.43
CA LEU A 304 40.04 2.73 16.59
C LEU A 304 40.75 1.42 16.20
N GLN A 305 40.40 0.85 15.04
CA GLN A 305 41.06 -0.35 14.52
C GLN A 305 42.56 -0.09 14.29
N THR A 306 42.89 1.00 13.60
CA THR A 306 44.28 1.33 13.25
C THR A 306 45.14 1.54 14.50
N GLU A 307 44.61 2.25 15.50
CA GLU A 307 45.27 2.46 16.79
C GLU A 307 45.49 1.16 17.56
N GLN A 308 44.49 0.27 17.56
CA GLN A 308 44.60 -1.04 18.20
C GLN A 308 45.64 -1.92 17.50
N GLU A 309 45.67 -1.95 16.17
CA GLU A 309 46.68 -2.68 15.39
C GLU A 309 48.10 -2.16 15.65
N ALA A 310 48.27 -0.83 15.71
CA ALA A 310 49.57 -0.22 16.01
C ALA A 310 50.06 -0.59 17.42
N SER A 311 49.17 -0.52 18.41
CA SER A 311 49.46 -0.91 19.80
C SER A 311 49.82 -2.39 19.91
N TYR A 312 49.09 -3.26 19.19
CA TYR A 312 49.36 -4.69 19.14
C TYR A 312 50.74 -5.00 18.53
N ARG A 313 51.10 -4.35 17.42
CA ARG A 313 52.42 -4.52 16.77
C ARG A 313 53.54 -4.08 17.71
N LYS A 314 53.43 -2.90 18.32
CA LYS A 314 54.42 -2.36 19.25
C LYS A 314 54.67 -3.29 20.44
N THR A 315 53.61 -3.79 21.06
CA THR A 315 53.72 -4.70 22.21
C THR A 315 54.45 -6.01 21.84
N ARG A 316 54.29 -6.47 20.59
CA ARG A 316 54.95 -7.68 20.10
C ARG A 316 56.41 -7.46 19.73
N GLU A 317 56.77 -6.25 19.30
CA GLU A 317 58.16 -5.86 19.00
C GLU A 317 58.96 -5.58 20.28
N GLU A 318 58.33 -5.02 21.32
CA GLU A 318 58.98 -4.74 22.62
C GLU A 318 59.11 -6.00 23.51
N GLY A 319 58.30 -7.02 23.25
CA GLY A 319 58.32 -8.30 23.96
C GLY A 319 59.19 -9.40 23.33
N ALA A 320 59.86 -9.12 22.20
CA ALA A 320 60.81 -10.00 21.51
C ALA A 320 62.24 -9.51 21.70
#